data_AF-A0AAE7J352-F1
#
_entry.id   AF-A0AAE7J352-F1
#
_cell.length_a   1.000
_cell.length_b   1.000
_cell.length_c   1.000
_cell.angle_alpha   90.00
_cell.angle_beta   90.00
_cell.angle_gamma   90.00
#
_symmetry.space_group_name_H-M   'P 1'
#
loop_
_entity.id
_entity.type
_entity.pdbx_description
1 polymer ?
#
loop_
_entity_poly.entity_id
_entity_poly.type
_entity_poly.pdbx_seq_one_letter_code
_entity_poly.pdbx_strand_id
1 'polypeptide(L)'
;MSGASTAWSAEAMPHDSAEKASDWWQGRINAGHGVASGRSDASPYPAGTIAMQRPIFQRLGLDLSACWPGTLNLSFAPLELQLRDPDHCFKAVSWTDRHPPETFSFWRVELRSAGGVQMGWIYYPHPETKQRHWQPATTVELLTAWIPGLKPGAALELRDPRSRLRLLDGVRLRARLLEFLKFRVLAAEASFFINDTPAARRQWLQALHPEALALADADLERVWQQAKQLYGEP
;
A
#
# COMPACT_ATOMS: atom_id res chain seq x y z
N MET A 1 64.94 1.19 10.65
CA MET A 1 63.95 1.57 9.62
C MET A 1 63.48 0.28 8.97
N SER A 2 62.40 -0.31 9.49
CA SER A 2 61.00 -0.04 9.12
C SER A 2 60.59 -0.80 7.86
N GLY A 3 59.71 -1.78 8.01
CA GLY A 3 58.74 -2.15 6.97
C GLY A 3 58.62 -3.63 6.61
N ALA A 4 58.28 -4.49 7.57
CA ALA A 4 57.44 -5.66 7.26
C ALA A 4 56.06 -5.41 7.89
N SER A 5 55.03 -5.24 7.07
CA SER A 5 53.64 -5.28 7.53
C SER A 5 52.76 -5.83 6.42
N THR A 6 52.43 -7.11 6.58
CA THR A 6 51.37 -7.85 5.88
C THR A 6 50.02 -7.35 6.36
N ALA A 7 49.34 -6.53 5.55
CA ALA A 7 47.97 -6.06 5.80
C ALA A 7 46.98 -6.66 4.80
N TRP A 8 46.88 -7.99 4.78
CA TRP A 8 45.76 -8.73 4.16
C TRP A 8 45.41 -9.91 5.06
N SER A 9 44.65 -9.63 6.11
CA SER A 9 43.94 -10.63 6.90
C SER A 9 42.58 -10.02 7.24
N ALA A 10 41.61 -10.28 6.36
CA ALA A 10 40.21 -10.03 6.64
C ALA A 10 39.73 -11.16 7.56
N GLU A 11 39.83 -10.95 8.87
CA GLU A 11 39.08 -11.77 9.82
C GLU A 11 37.59 -11.52 9.58
N ALA A 12 36.90 -12.57 9.14
CA ALA A 12 35.46 -12.60 9.07
C ALA A 12 34.90 -12.46 10.49
N MET A 13 34.46 -11.25 10.82
CA MET A 13 33.60 -11.01 11.97
C MET A 13 32.30 -11.81 11.75
N PRO A 14 31.80 -12.53 12.77
CA PRO A 14 30.52 -13.20 12.65
C PRO A 14 29.48 -12.13 12.32
N HIS A 15 28.84 -12.25 11.16
CA HIS A 15 27.66 -11.44 10.88
C HIS A 15 26.61 -11.84 11.90
N ASP A 16 26.42 -10.90 12.82
CA ASP A 16 25.34 -10.77 13.76
C ASP A 16 24.06 -11.35 13.15
N SER A 17 23.50 -12.34 13.85
CA SER A 17 22.25 -12.99 13.50
C SER A 17 21.20 -11.90 13.24
N ALA A 18 20.83 -11.72 11.98
CA ALA A 18 19.75 -10.82 11.59
C ALA A 18 18.52 -11.17 12.43
N GLU A 19 18.22 -10.32 13.42
CA GLU A 19 16.92 -10.29 14.06
C GLU A 19 15.89 -10.23 12.94
N LYS A 20 15.13 -11.31 12.75
CA LYS A 20 14.02 -11.33 11.82
C LYS A 20 13.08 -10.19 12.25
N ALA A 21 13.08 -9.11 11.48
CA ALA A 21 12.03 -8.10 11.58
C ALA A 21 10.69 -8.84 11.61
N SER A 22 9.93 -8.64 12.68
CA SER A 22 8.66 -9.33 12.89
C SER A 22 7.79 -9.24 11.62
N ASP A 23 7.30 -10.37 11.12
CA ASP A 23 6.36 -10.45 9.98
C ASP A 23 5.00 -9.78 10.28
N TRP A 24 4.85 -9.15 11.44
CA TRP A 24 3.68 -8.44 11.91
C TRP A 24 3.89 -6.93 11.84
N TRP A 25 3.03 -6.25 11.10
CA TRP A 25 2.98 -4.80 11.07
C TRP A 25 1.88 -4.28 11.97
N GLN A 26 2.23 -3.40 12.89
CA GLN A 26 1.26 -2.75 13.77
C GLN A 26 0.64 -1.54 13.08
N GLY A 27 -0.69 -1.49 13.04
CA GLY A 27 -1.47 -0.31 12.66
C GLY A 27 -2.40 0.15 13.79
N ARG A 28 -3.13 1.24 13.53
CA ARG A 28 -4.15 1.79 14.43
C ARG A 28 -5.53 1.77 13.79
N ILE A 29 -6.53 1.40 14.56
CA ILE A 29 -7.92 1.40 14.10
C ILE A 29 -8.44 2.83 13.99
N ASN A 30 -8.97 3.18 12.82
CA ASN A 30 -9.62 4.45 12.56
C ASN A 30 -11.15 4.28 12.55
N ALA A 31 -11.85 5.34 12.94
CA ALA A 31 -13.29 5.41 12.75
C ALA A 31 -13.61 5.49 11.24
N GLY A 32 -14.49 4.62 10.76
CA GLY A 32 -15.03 4.69 9.40
C GLY A 32 -16.30 5.52 9.33
N HIS A 33 -16.74 5.84 8.12
CA HIS A 33 -17.98 6.60 7.87
C HIS A 33 -19.27 5.78 8.07
N GLY A 34 -19.18 4.49 8.41
CA GLY A 34 -20.35 3.62 8.64
C GLY A 34 -21.10 3.16 7.38
N VAL A 35 -20.62 3.53 6.17
CA VAL A 35 -21.24 3.15 4.88
C VAL A 35 -21.12 1.65 4.62
N ALA A 36 -19.94 1.06 4.89
CA ALA A 36 -19.69 -0.37 4.68
C ALA A 36 -20.62 -1.26 5.50
N SER A 37 -20.93 -0.82 6.73
CA SER A 37 -21.77 -1.54 7.68
C SER A 37 -23.24 -1.12 7.69
N GLY A 38 -23.64 -0.17 6.85
CA GLY A 38 -25.00 0.37 6.84
C GLY A 38 -25.40 1.11 8.13
N ARG A 39 -24.43 1.56 8.93
CA ARG A 39 -24.67 2.30 10.20
C ARG A 39 -24.72 3.82 9.99
N SER A 40 -24.51 4.29 8.76
CA SER A 40 -24.62 5.69 8.41
C SER A 40 -26.04 6.00 7.96
N ASP A 41 -26.70 6.94 8.64
CA ASP A 41 -28.05 7.39 8.30
C ASP A 41 -28.14 8.00 6.89
N ALA A 42 -27.03 8.50 6.37
CA ALA A 42 -26.91 9.06 5.03
C ALA A 42 -26.47 8.02 3.97
N SER A 43 -26.35 6.74 4.33
CA SER A 43 -25.90 5.71 3.41
C SER A 43 -26.94 5.48 2.30
N PRO A 44 -26.57 5.57 1.01
CA PRO A 44 -27.45 5.17 -0.08
C PRO A 44 -27.64 3.65 -0.17
N TYR A 45 -26.95 2.87 0.67
CA TYR A 45 -26.94 1.42 0.70
C TYR A 45 -27.65 0.91 1.96
N PRO A 46 -28.91 0.45 1.87
CA PRO A 46 -29.78 0.23 3.03
C PRO A 46 -29.33 -0.90 3.95
N ALA A 47 -28.59 -1.88 3.43
CA ALA A 47 -28.00 -2.97 4.22
C ALA A 47 -26.49 -2.77 4.50
N GLY A 48 -25.89 -1.68 4.01
CA GLY A 48 -24.43 -1.51 3.92
C GLY A 48 -23.82 -2.20 2.70
N THR A 49 -22.69 -1.67 2.22
CA THR A 49 -22.07 -2.17 0.96
C THR A 49 -21.65 -3.64 1.08
N ILE A 50 -21.06 -4.04 2.21
CA ILE A 50 -20.54 -5.40 2.38
C ILE A 50 -21.67 -6.42 2.37
N ALA A 51 -22.79 -6.13 3.03
CA ALA A 51 -23.95 -7.03 3.04
C ALA A 51 -24.54 -7.20 1.63
N MET A 52 -24.60 -6.11 0.83
CA MET A 52 -25.09 -6.14 -0.55
C MET A 52 -24.12 -6.88 -1.49
N GLN A 53 -22.81 -6.72 -1.30
CA GLN A 53 -21.78 -7.31 -2.16
C GLN A 53 -21.51 -8.80 -1.86
N ARG A 54 -21.67 -9.23 -0.60
CA ARG A 54 -21.32 -10.60 -0.15
C ARG A 54 -21.94 -11.72 -1.01
N PRO A 55 -23.24 -11.72 -1.36
CA PRO A 55 -23.82 -12.78 -2.21
C PRO A 55 -23.22 -12.83 -3.62
N ILE A 56 -22.67 -11.72 -4.10
CA ILE A 56 -22.03 -11.65 -5.41
C ILE A 56 -20.63 -12.25 -5.32
N PHE A 57 -19.82 -11.85 -4.34
CA PHE A 57 -18.49 -12.42 -4.13
C PHE A 57 -18.54 -13.92 -3.86
N GLN A 58 -19.56 -14.40 -3.14
CA GLN A 58 -19.77 -15.83 -2.91
C GLN A 58 -19.98 -16.59 -4.24
N ARG A 59 -20.81 -16.06 -5.14
CA ARG A 59 -21.01 -16.64 -6.49
C ARG A 59 -19.75 -16.58 -7.36
N LEU A 60 -18.91 -15.58 -7.14
CA LEU A 60 -17.62 -15.42 -7.82
C LEU A 60 -16.49 -16.26 -7.19
N GLY A 61 -16.77 -17.03 -6.13
CA GLY A 61 -15.82 -17.97 -5.52
C GLY A 61 -15.12 -17.48 -4.26
N LEU A 62 -15.57 -16.39 -3.63
CA LEU A 62 -15.08 -15.91 -2.34
C LEU A 62 -16.20 -15.88 -1.30
N ASP A 63 -16.15 -16.80 -0.33
CA ASP A 63 -17.10 -16.81 0.79
C ASP A 63 -16.63 -15.89 1.93
N LEU A 64 -17.46 -14.89 2.24
CA LEU A 64 -17.27 -13.93 3.34
C LEU A 64 -18.32 -14.10 4.44
N SER A 65 -19.03 -15.23 4.49
CA SER A 65 -20.09 -15.53 5.46
C SER A 65 -19.64 -15.40 6.92
N ALA A 66 -18.38 -15.78 7.20
CA ALA A 66 -17.76 -15.66 8.52
C ALA A 66 -17.35 -14.23 8.91
N CYS A 67 -17.35 -13.29 7.97
CA CYS A 67 -16.98 -11.90 8.25
C CYS A 67 -18.19 -11.11 8.78
N TRP A 68 -17.93 -10.21 9.72
CA TRP A 68 -18.91 -9.20 10.08
C TRP A 68 -19.23 -8.31 8.86
N PRO A 69 -20.50 -7.94 8.60
CA PRO A 69 -20.90 -7.22 7.40
C PRO A 69 -20.52 -5.74 7.46
N GLY A 70 -19.23 -5.45 7.40
CA GLY A 70 -18.63 -4.11 7.36
C GLY A 70 -17.11 -4.20 7.47
N THR A 71 -16.44 -3.06 7.36
CA THR A 71 -14.97 -2.99 7.33
C THR A 71 -14.38 -2.41 8.62
N LEU A 72 -13.20 -2.89 8.99
CA LEU A 72 -12.31 -2.21 9.94
C LEU A 72 -11.28 -1.39 9.15
N ASN A 73 -11.11 -0.11 9.48
CA ASN A 73 -10.10 0.73 8.85
C ASN A 73 -8.82 0.66 9.68
N LEU A 74 -7.77 0.03 9.16
CA LEU A 74 -6.46 -0.06 9.80
C LEU A 74 -5.49 0.90 9.12
N SER A 75 -4.97 1.86 9.89
CA SER A 75 -4.00 2.85 9.42
C SER A 75 -2.57 2.50 9.84
N PHE A 76 -1.65 2.60 8.89
CA PHE A 76 -0.21 2.50 9.07
C PHE A 76 0.48 3.87 8.97
N ALA A 77 -0.29 4.96 9.01
CA ALA A 77 0.24 6.31 8.87
C ALA A 77 1.45 6.55 9.80
N PRO A 78 2.54 7.14 9.28
CA PRO A 78 2.65 7.80 7.96
C PRO A 78 2.97 6.85 6.78
N LEU A 79 3.17 5.55 7.03
CA LEU A 79 3.56 4.61 5.99
C LEU A 79 2.37 4.22 5.09
N GLU A 80 2.66 4.10 3.80
CA GLU A 80 1.74 3.65 2.75
C GLU A 80 1.85 2.14 2.59
N LEU A 81 0.73 1.48 2.30
CA LEU A 81 0.72 0.06 2.02
C LEU A 81 0.70 -0.19 0.52
N GLN A 82 1.67 -0.96 0.03
CA GLN A 82 1.68 -1.51 -1.32
C GLN A 82 1.21 -2.96 -1.31
N LEU A 83 0.37 -3.29 -2.27
CA LEU A 83 -0.27 -4.59 -2.44
C LEU A 83 0.08 -5.15 -3.82
N ARG A 84 0.40 -6.44 -3.90
CA ARG A 84 0.59 -7.18 -5.17
C ARG A 84 -0.04 -8.56 -5.09
N ASP A 85 -0.29 -9.20 -6.23
CA ASP A 85 -0.68 -10.62 -6.31
C ASP A 85 -1.87 -11.00 -5.40
N PRO A 86 -3.06 -10.37 -5.59
CA PRO A 86 -4.24 -10.67 -4.77
C PRO A 86 -4.64 -12.15 -4.87
N ASP A 87 -5.22 -12.68 -3.78
CA ASP A 87 -5.82 -14.02 -3.78
C ASP A 87 -7.07 -14.06 -4.69
N HIS A 88 -7.83 -12.96 -4.73
CA HIS A 88 -8.96 -12.80 -5.63
C HIS A 88 -8.94 -11.41 -6.27
N CYS A 89 -9.21 -11.34 -7.59
CA CYS A 89 -9.44 -10.09 -8.30
C CYS A 89 -10.68 -10.23 -9.17
N PHE A 90 -11.75 -9.54 -8.79
CA PHE A 90 -13.01 -9.52 -9.52
C PHE A 90 -13.14 -8.19 -10.26
N LYS A 91 -13.05 -8.22 -11.58
CA LYS A 91 -13.12 -7.03 -12.43
C LYS A 91 -14.56 -6.70 -12.80
N ALA A 92 -14.89 -5.40 -12.84
CA ALA A 92 -16.16 -4.87 -13.32
C ALA A 92 -17.39 -5.59 -12.71
N VAL A 93 -17.44 -5.68 -11.39
CA VAL A 93 -18.55 -6.28 -10.65
C VAL A 93 -19.70 -5.29 -10.53
N SER A 94 -20.83 -5.63 -11.17
CA SER A 94 -22.10 -4.91 -11.01
C SER A 94 -22.81 -5.36 -9.74
N TRP A 95 -22.61 -4.63 -8.64
CA TRP A 95 -23.24 -4.95 -7.35
C TRP A 95 -24.38 -4.01 -6.94
N THR A 96 -24.62 -2.98 -7.73
CA THR A 96 -25.70 -2.00 -7.56
C THR A 96 -25.96 -1.28 -8.87
N ASP A 97 -27.18 -0.78 -9.07
CA ASP A 97 -27.55 0.00 -10.26
C ASP A 97 -27.22 1.50 -10.11
N ARG A 98 -26.60 1.89 -8.98
CA ARG A 98 -26.34 3.30 -8.63
C ARG A 98 -25.09 3.91 -9.26
N HIS A 99 -24.19 3.09 -9.77
CA HIS A 99 -22.94 3.52 -10.39
C HIS A 99 -22.41 2.43 -11.32
N PRO A 100 -21.43 2.75 -12.19
CA PRO A 100 -20.78 1.74 -13.01
C PRO A 100 -20.15 0.60 -12.19
N PRO A 101 -19.88 -0.54 -12.84
CA PRO A 101 -19.25 -1.68 -12.19
C PRO A 101 -17.87 -1.35 -11.61
N GLU A 102 -17.52 -1.98 -10.48
CA GLU A 102 -16.27 -1.71 -9.76
C GLU A 102 -15.36 -2.93 -9.75
N THR A 103 -14.05 -2.72 -9.64
CA THR A 103 -13.07 -3.79 -9.49
C THR A 103 -12.69 -3.95 -8.01
N PHE A 104 -12.63 -5.20 -7.55
CA PHE A 104 -12.29 -5.55 -6.17
C PHE A 104 -11.13 -6.53 -6.13
N SER A 105 -10.22 -6.33 -5.20
CA SER A 105 -9.17 -7.30 -4.89
C SER A 105 -9.15 -7.65 -3.41
N PHE A 106 -8.77 -8.89 -3.13
CA PHE A 106 -8.74 -9.45 -1.79
C PHE A 106 -7.43 -10.16 -1.50
N TRP A 107 -6.91 -9.95 -0.30
CA TRP A 107 -5.74 -10.66 0.22
C TRP A 107 -6.10 -11.29 1.54
N ARG A 108 -5.90 -12.60 1.64
CA ARG A 108 -6.00 -13.32 2.90
C ARG A 108 -4.82 -12.93 3.78
N VAL A 109 -5.12 -12.46 4.97
CA VAL A 109 -4.15 -11.98 5.96
C VAL A 109 -4.48 -12.55 7.32
N GLU A 110 -3.54 -12.42 8.24
CA GLU A 110 -3.73 -12.71 9.64
C GLU A 110 -3.74 -11.42 10.44
N LEU A 111 -4.60 -11.39 11.45
CA LEU A 111 -4.80 -10.25 12.33
C LEU A 111 -4.53 -10.69 13.76
N ARG A 112 -3.65 -9.97 14.45
CA ARG A 112 -3.33 -10.23 15.86
C ARG A 112 -3.81 -9.08 16.72
N SER A 113 -4.63 -9.44 17.69
CA SER A 113 -5.17 -8.55 18.73
C SER A 113 -4.86 -9.13 20.11
N ALA A 114 -5.25 -8.43 21.18
CA ALA A 114 -5.14 -8.97 22.55
C ALA A 114 -5.90 -10.30 22.74
N GLY A 115 -6.95 -10.54 21.94
CA GLY A 115 -7.75 -11.77 21.98
C GLY A 115 -7.16 -12.95 21.20
N GLY A 116 -5.99 -12.76 20.55
CA GLY A 116 -5.32 -13.79 19.76
C GLY A 116 -5.23 -13.46 18.26
N VAL A 117 -4.88 -14.47 17.48
CA VAL A 117 -4.72 -14.40 16.03
C VAL A 117 -5.96 -14.95 15.33
N GLN A 118 -6.47 -14.24 14.34
CA GLN A 118 -7.55 -14.70 13.47
C GLN A 118 -7.27 -14.38 12.00
N MET A 119 -7.98 -15.08 11.12
CA MET A 119 -7.92 -14.79 9.68
C MET A 119 -8.76 -13.56 9.34
N GLY A 120 -8.33 -12.83 8.33
CA GLY A 120 -9.08 -11.74 7.73
C GLY A 120 -8.76 -11.60 6.26
N TRP A 121 -9.42 -10.63 5.65
CA TRP A 121 -9.20 -10.23 4.27
C TRP A 121 -8.93 -8.73 4.23
N ILE A 122 -7.88 -8.33 3.52
CA ILE A 122 -7.85 -6.96 2.99
C ILE A 122 -8.89 -6.90 1.89
N TYR A 123 -9.82 -5.95 2.01
CA TYR A 123 -10.81 -5.60 1.01
C TYR A 123 -10.34 -4.32 0.29
N TYR A 124 -10.04 -4.45 -1.00
CA TYR A 124 -9.53 -3.34 -1.78
C TYR A 124 -10.47 -3.06 -2.96
N PRO A 125 -11.35 -2.07 -2.84
CA PRO A 125 -12.06 -1.52 -3.99
C PRO A 125 -11.12 -0.60 -4.77
N HIS A 126 -10.87 -0.92 -6.04
CA HIS A 126 -9.89 -0.22 -6.87
C HIS A 126 -10.31 1.23 -7.15
N PRO A 127 -9.47 2.23 -6.79
CA PRO A 127 -9.81 3.64 -6.90
C PRO A 127 -10.11 4.09 -8.33
N GLU A 128 -9.52 3.44 -9.34
CA GLU A 128 -9.70 3.75 -10.76
C GLU A 128 -11.15 3.51 -11.21
N THR A 129 -11.86 2.61 -10.53
CA THR A 129 -13.26 2.27 -10.84
C THR A 129 -14.26 2.78 -9.80
N LYS A 130 -13.77 3.21 -8.62
CA LYS A 130 -14.60 3.66 -7.50
C LYS A 130 -14.85 5.16 -7.57
N GLN A 131 -16.10 5.54 -7.83
CA GLN A 131 -16.47 6.95 -7.98
C GLN A 131 -16.55 7.72 -6.65
N ARG A 132 -16.65 7.04 -5.50
CA ARG A 132 -16.95 7.66 -4.20
C ARG A 132 -16.05 7.14 -3.09
N HIS A 133 -15.62 8.03 -2.18
CA HIS A 133 -14.86 7.73 -0.95
C HIS A 133 -13.54 6.97 -1.16
N TRP A 134 -12.47 7.76 -1.32
CA TRP A 134 -11.08 7.30 -1.35
C TRP A 134 -10.54 7.15 0.08
N GLN A 135 -9.95 6.00 0.41
CA GLN A 135 -9.18 5.83 1.65
C GLN A 135 -7.72 6.22 1.41
N PRO A 136 -7.06 6.96 2.32
CA PRO A 136 -5.65 7.28 2.17
C PRO A 136 -4.80 6.03 1.92
N ALA A 137 -3.71 6.14 1.15
CA ALA A 137 -2.81 5.01 0.86
C ALA A 137 -2.16 4.38 2.11
N THR A 138 -2.28 5.05 3.26
CA THR A 138 -1.85 4.57 4.57
C THR A 138 -2.89 3.70 5.28
N THR A 139 -4.12 3.61 4.76
CA THR A 139 -5.24 2.92 5.42
C THR A 139 -5.77 1.79 4.55
N VAL A 140 -5.97 0.63 5.16
CA VAL A 140 -6.64 -0.52 4.53
C VAL A 140 -7.97 -0.82 5.19
N GLU A 141 -8.91 -1.30 4.37
CA GLU A 141 -10.18 -1.84 4.86
C GLU A 141 -10.03 -3.36 5.06
N LEU A 142 -10.37 -3.85 6.26
CA LEU A 142 -10.29 -5.26 6.63
C LEU A 142 -11.70 -5.85 6.82
N LEU A 143 -11.91 -7.05 6.28
CA LEU A 143 -13.07 -7.89 6.55
C LEU A 143 -12.61 -9.07 7.41
N THR A 144 -13.26 -9.26 8.55
CA THR A 144 -12.91 -10.34 9.49
C THR A 144 -14.08 -10.64 10.41
N ALA A 145 -13.99 -11.72 11.19
CA ALA A 145 -14.94 -11.99 12.26
C ALA A 145 -14.90 -10.87 13.31
N TRP A 146 -15.99 -10.70 14.07
CA TRP A 146 -16.06 -9.68 15.11
C TRP A 146 -14.89 -9.81 16.11
N ILE A 147 -14.17 -8.71 16.36
CA ILE A 147 -13.09 -8.65 17.35
C ILE A 147 -13.63 -7.94 18.60
N PRO A 148 -13.90 -8.67 19.70
CA PRO A 148 -14.46 -8.07 20.91
C PRO A 148 -13.54 -6.98 21.49
N GLY A 149 -14.14 -5.87 21.89
CA GLY A 149 -13.42 -4.78 22.58
C GLY A 149 -12.54 -3.90 21.70
N LEU A 150 -12.50 -4.12 20.38
CA LEU A 150 -11.75 -3.27 19.46
C LEU A 150 -12.43 -1.90 19.32
N LYS A 151 -11.69 -0.82 19.63
CA LYS A 151 -12.17 0.57 19.58
C LYS A 151 -11.27 1.40 18.67
N PRO A 152 -11.76 2.54 18.13
CA PRO A 152 -10.88 3.51 17.47
C PRO A 152 -9.66 3.87 18.34
N GLY A 153 -8.49 3.98 17.71
CA GLY A 153 -7.20 4.20 18.36
C GLY A 153 -6.47 2.94 18.83
N ALA A 154 -7.17 1.80 18.95
CA ALA A 154 -6.56 0.53 19.35
C ALA A 154 -5.52 0.05 18.33
N ALA A 155 -4.48 -0.63 18.83
CA ALA A 155 -3.51 -1.31 17.98
C ALA A 155 -4.09 -2.63 17.46
N LEU A 156 -3.81 -2.91 16.19
CA LEU A 156 -4.05 -4.21 15.57
C LEU A 156 -2.84 -4.53 14.70
N GLU A 157 -2.34 -5.74 14.80
CA GLU A 157 -1.23 -6.19 13.98
C GLU A 157 -1.72 -7.00 12.80
N LEU A 158 -1.06 -6.85 11.66
CA LEU A 158 -1.39 -7.48 10.40
C LEU A 158 -0.17 -8.22 9.85
N ARG A 159 -0.39 -9.44 9.37
CA ARG A 159 0.63 -10.24 8.67
C ARG A 159 0.05 -10.79 7.37
N ASP A 160 0.82 -10.69 6.28
CA ASP A 160 0.57 -11.51 5.09
C ASP A 160 1.61 -12.63 5.01
N PRO A 161 1.20 -13.90 5.21
CA PRO A 161 2.12 -15.04 5.19
C PRO A 161 2.77 -15.27 3.81
N ARG A 162 2.30 -14.61 2.75
CA ARG A 162 2.81 -14.74 1.38
C ARG A 162 3.74 -13.59 0.96
N SER A 163 4.05 -12.63 1.84
CA SER A 163 4.98 -11.52 1.58
C SER A 163 4.63 -10.66 0.33
N ARG A 164 3.34 -10.38 0.16
CA ARG A 164 2.78 -9.58 -0.93
C ARG A 164 2.42 -8.15 -0.52
N LEU A 165 2.67 -7.83 0.75
CA LEU A 165 2.43 -6.53 1.34
C LEU A 165 3.76 -5.87 1.63
N ARG A 166 3.83 -4.55 1.46
CA ARG A 166 5.00 -3.76 1.81
C ARG A 166 4.55 -2.42 2.38
N LEU A 167 5.13 -2.04 3.52
CA LEU A 167 5.02 -0.68 4.03
C LEU A 167 6.12 0.20 3.45
N LEU A 168 5.73 1.38 3.00
CA LEU A 168 6.60 2.33 2.31
C LEU A 168 6.49 3.70 2.97
N ASP A 169 7.63 4.33 3.25
CA ASP A 169 7.66 5.77 3.52
C ASP A 169 7.63 6.53 2.18
N GLY A 170 6.46 6.56 1.55
CA GLY A 170 6.28 7.19 0.25
C GLY A 170 6.60 8.69 0.28
N VAL A 171 6.29 9.37 1.39
CA VAL A 171 6.56 10.81 1.55
C VAL A 171 8.06 11.06 1.46
N ARG A 172 8.85 10.29 2.22
CA ARG A 172 10.31 10.39 2.18
C ARG A 172 10.88 10.03 0.81
N LEU A 173 10.38 8.97 0.17
CA LEU A 173 10.90 8.56 -1.14
C LEU A 173 10.62 9.59 -2.23
N ARG A 174 9.41 10.15 -2.27
CA ARG A 174 9.08 11.22 -3.24
C ARG A 174 9.92 12.47 -3.01
N ALA A 175 10.15 12.85 -1.75
CA ALA A 175 11.01 13.98 -1.41
C ALA A 175 12.47 13.75 -1.85
N ARG A 176 13.04 12.56 -1.57
CA ARG A 176 14.41 12.21 -1.96
C ARG A 176 14.57 12.14 -3.48
N LEU A 177 13.58 11.60 -4.19
CA LEU A 177 13.58 11.60 -5.66
C LEU A 177 13.55 13.02 -6.21
N LEU A 178 12.69 13.90 -5.68
CA LEU A 178 12.61 15.29 -6.14
C LEU A 178 13.93 16.05 -5.88
N GLU A 179 14.53 15.87 -4.71
CA GLU A 179 15.84 16.43 -4.37
C GLU A 179 16.94 15.90 -5.30
N PHE A 180 16.94 14.59 -5.58
CA PHE A 180 17.87 14.00 -6.52
C PHE A 180 17.73 14.59 -7.94
N LEU A 181 16.49 14.75 -8.43
CA LEU A 181 16.22 15.33 -9.74
C LEU A 181 16.65 16.80 -9.81
N LYS A 182 16.45 17.60 -8.75
CA LYS A 182 16.92 18.99 -8.69
C LYS A 182 18.39 19.12 -9.11
N PHE A 183 19.28 18.33 -8.51
CA PHE A 183 20.71 18.41 -8.82
C PHE A 183 21.04 17.91 -10.23
N ARG A 184 20.27 16.95 -10.76
CA ARG A 184 20.50 16.41 -12.11
C ARG A 184 20.04 17.37 -13.20
N VAL A 185 18.88 17.99 -13.03
CA VAL A 185 18.34 18.98 -13.96
C VAL A 185 19.26 20.20 -14.01
N LEU A 186 19.64 20.76 -12.85
CA LEU A 186 20.51 21.93 -12.78
C LEU A 186 21.91 21.70 -13.36
N ALA A 187 22.38 20.45 -13.44
CA ALA A 187 23.68 20.10 -14.00
C ALA A 187 23.62 19.77 -15.51
N ALA A 188 22.46 19.41 -16.04
CA ALA A 188 22.28 18.98 -17.44
C ALA A 188 21.55 20.02 -18.32
N GLU A 189 21.16 21.15 -17.74
CA GLU A 189 20.53 22.30 -18.41
C GLU A 189 19.30 21.87 -19.25
N ALA A 190 19.06 22.52 -20.40
CA ALA A 190 17.89 22.29 -21.25
C ALA A 190 17.74 20.85 -21.79
N SER A 191 18.80 20.03 -21.73
CA SER A 191 18.82 18.71 -22.36
C SER A 191 18.19 17.59 -21.50
N PHE A 192 18.03 17.82 -20.20
CA PHE A 192 17.72 16.75 -19.25
C PHE A 192 16.40 16.01 -19.53
N PHE A 193 15.38 16.71 -20.02
CA PHE A 193 14.05 16.16 -20.27
C PHE A 193 13.81 15.78 -21.74
N ILE A 194 14.83 15.78 -22.59
CA ILE A 194 14.68 15.46 -24.01
C ILE A 194 14.58 13.95 -24.19
N ASN A 195 13.60 13.49 -24.99
CA ASN A 195 13.38 12.07 -25.34
C ASN A 195 13.12 11.15 -24.14
N ASP A 196 12.48 11.66 -23.09
CA ASP A 196 12.31 10.95 -21.82
C ASP A 196 11.07 10.04 -21.80
N THR A 197 11.24 8.79 -22.19
CA THR A 197 10.17 7.78 -22.06
C THR A 197 10.11 7.20 -20.65
N PRO A 198 8.93 6.74 -20.16
CA PRO A 198 8.82 6.08 -18.85
C PRO A 198 9.80 4.90 -18.68
N ALA A 199 10.01 4.11 -19.74
CA ALA A 199 10.96 2.99 -19.73
C ALA A 199 12.41 3.47 -19.56
N ALA A 200 12.82 4.49 -20.31
CA ALA A 200 14.16 5.07 -20.19
C ALA A 200 14.40 5.69 -18.80
N ARG A 201 13.40 6.38 -18.24
CA ARG A 201 13.46 6.94 -16.88
C ARG A 201 13.65 5.84 -15.84
N ARG A 202 12.92 4.72 -15.94
CA ARG A 202 13.09 3.58 -15.02
C ARG A 202 14.48 2.96 -15.12
N GLN A 203 14.99 2.76 -16.34
CA GLN A 203 16.34 2.22 -16.56
C GLN A 203 17.42 3.14 -15.96
N TRP A 204 17.26 4.45 -16.14
CA TRP A 204 18.17 5.45 -15.59
C TRP A 204 18.13 5.52 -14.05
N LEU A 205 16.93 5.53 -13.46
CA LEU A 205 16.75 5.45 -12.01
C LEU A 205 17.32 4.16 -11.43
N GLN A 206 17.18 3.03 -12.12
CA GLN A 206 17.74 1.75 -11.68
C GLN A 206 19.26 1.83 -11.50
N ALA A 207 19.95 2.60 -12.33
CA ALA A 207 21.40 2.77 -12.26
C ALA A 207 21.84 3.78 -11.19
N LEU A 208 21.11 4.90 -11.04
CA LEU A 208 21.59 6.04 -10.24
C LEU A 208 20.83 6.31 -8.94
N HIS A 209 19.57 5.87 -8.84
CA HIS A 209 18.72 6.10 -7.68
C HIS A 209 17.65 4.98 -7.52
N PRO A 210 18.08 3.72 -7.33
CA PRO A 210 17.20 2.55 -7.43
C PRO A 210 16.10 2.50 -6.36
N GLU A 211 16.28 3.18 -5.23
CA GLU A 211 15.28 3.27 -4.16
C GLU A 211 13.96 3.93 -4.61
N ALA A 212 14.00 4.85 -5.60
CA ALA A 212 12.81 5.46 -6.15
C ALA A 212 11.91 4.47 -6.89
N LEU A 213 12.46 3.34 -7.38
CA LEU A 213 11.68 2.32 -8.10
C LEU A 213 10.75 1.53 -7.17
N ALA A 214 10.80 1.78 -5.86
CA ALA A 214 9.77 1.34 -4.94
C ALA A 214 8.46 2.14 -5.08
N LEU A 215 8.47 3.33 -5.67
CA LEU A 215 7.26 4.11 -5.96
C LEU A 215 6.48 3.50 -7.13
N ALA A 216 5.16 3.69 -7.12
CA ALA A 216 4.33 3.35 -8.27
C ALA A 216 4.65 4.26 -9.47
N ASP A 217 4.37 3.80 -10.69
CA ASP A 217 4.67 4.57 -11.91
C ASP A 217 3.99 5.95 -11.92
N ALA A 218 2.76 6.04 -11.40
CA ALA A 218 2.04 7.31 -11.29
C ALA A 218 2.73 8.31 -10.33
N ASP A 219 3.37 7.82 -9.27
CA ASP A 219 4.13 8.66 -8.34
C ASP A 219 5.47 9.09 -8.95
N LEU A 220 6.15 8.17 -9.65
CA LEU A 220 7.35 8.51 -10.42
C LEU A 220 7.06 9.60 -11.44
N GLU A 221 5.98 9.46 -12.22
CA GLU A 221 5.55 10.45 -13.20
C GLU A 221 5.26 11.80 -12.53
N ARG A 222 4.52 11.80 -11.42
CA ARG A 222 4.18 13.04 -10.72
C ARG A 222 5.40 13.80 -10.24
N VAL A 223 6.36 13.10 -9.62
CA VAL A 223 7.61 13.73 -9.15
C VAL A 223 8.45 14.20 -10.34
N TRP A 224 8.46 13.45 -11.45
CA TRP A 224 9.16 13.84 -12.67
C TRP A 224 8.60 15.13 -13.28
N GLN A 225 7.28 15.22 -13.43
CA GLN A 225 6.61 16.43 -13.93
C GLN A 225 6.81 17.61 -12.98
N GLN A 226 6.79 17.37 -11.67
CA GLN A 226 7.09 18.40 -10.67
C GLN A 226 8.53 18.92 -10.83
N ALA A 227 9.52 18.04 -11.02
CA ALA A 227 10.89 18.45 -11.27
C ALA A 227 11.02 19.26 -12.57
N LYS A 228 10.32 18.85 -13.64
CA LYS A 228 10.28 19.59 -14.91
C LYS A 228 9.69 20.98 -14.74
N GLN A 229 8.60 21.12 -14.00
CA GLN A 229 7.97 22.41 -13.73
C GLN A 229 8.85 23.33 -12.87
N LEU A 230 9.54 22.80 -11.87
CA LEU A 230 10.30 23.60 -10.91
C LEU A 230 11.71 23.96 -11.40
N TYR A 231 12.34 23.08 -12.17
CA TYR A 231 13.76 23.16 -12.52
C TYR A 231 14.03 23.13 -14.01
N GLY A 232 13.04 22.79 -14.84
CA GLY A 232 13.18 22.88 -16.29
C GLY A 232 13.22 24.33 -16.75
N GLU A 233 13.83 24.56 -17.91
CA GLU A 233 13.75 25.87 -18.58
C GLU A 233 12.34 26.15 -19.11
N PRO A 234 11.92 27.43 -19.19
CA PRO A 234 10.59 27.84 -19.69
C PRO A 234 10.28 27.41 -21.12
#